data_AF-A0A4S4ETW2-F1
#
_entry.id   AF-A0A4S4ETW2-F1
#
_cell.length_a   1.000
_cell.length_b   1.000
_cell.length_c   1.000
_cell.angle_alpha   90.00
_cell.angle_beta   90.00
_cell.angle_gamma   90.00
#
_symmetry.space_group_name_H-M   'P 1'
#
loop_
_entity.id
_entity.type
_entity.pdbx_description
1 polymer ?
#
loop_
_entity_poly.entity_id
_entity_poly.type
_entity_poly.pdbx_seq_one_letter_code
_entity_poly.pdbx_strand_id
1 'polypeptide(L)'
;MSCSYWSCPSPAAFGAVSMENALHPSSLSWRYASFQTKVESNRPKKITRNVPTLIIFCCSDSDSTTTTTTTTTTTSSSTESSESAAVAPPVIRKRTRYRKQYPGEKEGITEEMRFVAMRLRNFNGKKLDIDASTSDDDDDQNNLSDNEDGGGGEHWQPSVEGFLKYLVDSKLVFDTVERIVDESKDVSYAYFRKTGLERSESLSKDLEWFSQQDIAIPLPSNPGITYVKYLEELAEKRAPLFLCHFYNIYFSHIAGGQVITKKVSEKILEGRESQFCRWEGNAEELLKDVREKLNMLGEHWSRDEKNKCLREATKSFRHLGQIVRLITL
;
A
#
# COMPACT_ATOMS: atom_id res chain seq x y z
N MET A 1 -29.41 24.16 -68.63
CA MET A 1 -28.33 24.58 -67.72
C MET A 1 -27.53 23.34 -67.34
N SER A 2 -26.26 23.35 -67.74
CA SER A 2 -25.15 22.38 -67.66
C SER A 2 -25.21 21.28 -66.58
N CYS A 3 -24.91 19.99 -66.87
CA CYS A 3 -23.57 19.39 -67.12
C CYS A 3 -22.64 19.49 -65.87
N SER A 4 -21.86 18.51 -65.40
CA SER A 4 -21.44 17.17 -65.86
C SER A 4 -20.69 16.45 -64.73
N TYR A 5 -20.56 15.13 -64.94
CA TYR A 5 -19.66 14.13 -64.35
C TYR A 5 -18.15 14.47 -64.23
N TRP A 6 -17.44 13.58 -63.51
CA TRP A 6 -15.99 13.22 -63.49
C TRP A 6 -15.10 13.90 -62.44
N SER A 7 -14.05 13.30 -61.86
CA SER A 7 -13.50 11.93 -61.82
C SER A 7 -12.33 11.93 -60.81
N CYS A 8 -11.96 10.76 -60.26
CA CYS A 8 -10.67 10.53 -59.59
C CYS A 8 -9.48 10.85 -60.51
N PRO A 9 -8.31 11.12 -59.90
CA PRO A 9 -7.07 10.53 -60.42
C PRO A 9 -6.10 10.04 -59.33
N SER A 10 -5.30 9.05 -59.72
CA SER A 10 -4.03 8.59 -59.14
C SER A 10 -3.21 8.02 -60.33
N PRO A 11 -1.89 7.71 -60.27
CA PRO A 11 -0.73 8.26 -59.53
C PRO A 11 0.45 8.61 -60.47
N ALA A 12 1.44 9.42 -60.00
CA ALA A 12 2.88 9.43 -60.40
C ALA A 12 3.55 10.67 -59.76
N ALA A 13 4.54 10.57 -58.86
CA ALA A 13 5.96 10.20 -59.00
C ALA A 13 6.91 11.41 -59.23
N PHE A 14 8.00 11.38 -58.45
CA PHE A 14 9.26 12.16 -58.51
C PHE A 14 9.37 13.54 -57.83
N GLY A 15 10.37 13.65 -56.95
CA GLY A 15 10.94 14.92 -56.48
C GLY A 15 11.62 14.84 -55.11
N ALA A 16 12.80 14.21 -55.03
CA ALA A 16 13.66 14.21 -53.86
C ALA A 16 14.24 15.61 -53.58
N VAL A 17 14.24 16.05 -52.31
CA VAL A 17 15.21 17.01 -51.76
C VAL A 17 15.54 16.57 -50.33
N SER A 18 16.81 16.22 -50.11
CA SER A 18 17.42 16.02 -48.81
C SER A 18 17.53 17.33 -48.05
N MET A 19 17.16 17.34 -46.77
CA MET A 19 17.89 18.10 -45.76
C MET A 19 17.81 17.40 -44.40
N GLU A 20 18.99 16.91 -44.05
CA GLU A 20 19.51 16.47 -42.78
C GLU A 20 19.10 17.39 -41.61
N ASN A 21 18.56 16.81 -40.55
CA ASN A 21 18.87 17.17 -39.16
C ASN A 21 18.29 16.13 -38.20
N ALA A 22 19.21 15.35 -37.64
CA ALA A 22 18.98 14.35 -36.61
C ALA A 22 18.76 15.00 -35.25
N LEU A 23 17.75 14.54 -34.50
CA LEU A 23 17.71 14.66 -33.04
C LEU A 23 17.15 13.36 -32.45
N HIS A 24 18.05 12.59 -31.84
CA HIS A 24 17.80 11.40 -31.03
C HIS A 24 17.03 11.74 -29.75
N PRO A 25 16.13 10.85 -29.26
CA PRO A 25 15.68 10.91 -27.88
C PRO A 25 16.75 10.34 -26.94
N SER A 26 17.04 11.13 -25.92
CA SER A 26 18.06 10.94 -24.89
C SER A 26 17.86 9.67 -24.06
N SER A 27 18.85 8.78 -24.11
CA SER A 27 19.13 7.79 -23.07
C SER A 27 19.77 8.49 -21.86
N LEU A 28 19.07 8.57 -20.73
CA LEU A 28 19.71 8.96 -19.48
C LEU A 28 20.48 7.76 -18.92
N SER A 29 21.78 7.73 -19.24
CA SER A 29 22.78 6.89 -18.60
C SER A 29 23.05 7.41 -17.19
N TRP A 30 22.92 6.57 -16.17
CA TRP A 30 23.49 6.85 -14.86
C TRP A 30 25.01 6.63 -14.94
N ARG A 31 25.80 7.72 -15.04
CA ARG A 31 27.27 7.67 -14.91
C ARG A 31 27.65 7.79 -13.44
N TYR A 32 28.29 6.76 -12.91
CA TYR A 32 28.90 6.73 -11.59
C TYR A 32 30.13 7.64 -11.52
N ALA A 33 30.18 8.52 -10.52
CA ALA A 33 31.38 9.22 -10.11
C ALA A 33 32.10 8.37 -9.03
N SER A 34 33.27 7.84 -9.37
CA SER A 34 34.12 7.07 -8.47
C SER A 34 34.89 7.99 -7.53
N PHE A 35 34.48 8.03 -6.25
CA PHE A 35 35.30 8.57 -5.17
C PHE A 35 36.02 7.41 -4.46
N GLN A 36 37.35 7.36 -4.60
CA GLN A 36 38.20 6.46 -3.82
C GLN A 36 38.30 6.96 -2.39
N THR A 37 37.94 6.12 -1.42
CA THR A 37 38.32 6.35 -0.01
C THR A 37 38.93 5.08 0.59
N LYS A 38 39.88 5.37 1.48
CA LYS A 38 40.96 4.53 1.99
C LYS A 38 40.45 3.67 3.14
N VAL A 39 40.74 2.38 3.08
CA VAL A 39 40.41 1.38 4.12
C VAL A 39 41.29 1.62 5.35
N GLU A 40 40.67 1.93 6.49
CA GLU A 40 41.33 1.90 7.81
C GLU A 40 40.55 0.91 8.71
N SER A 41 41.25 -0.12 9.17
CA SER A 41 40.71 -1.23 9.95
C SER A 41 40.58 -0.82 11.42
N ASN A 42 39.41 -1.03 12.05
CA ASN A 42 39.30 -1.02 13.51
C ASN A 42 38.49 -2.21 14.05
N ARG A 43 39.11 -2.95 14.98
CA ARG A 43 38.56 -4.14 15.65
C ARG A 43 37.57 -3.75 16.77
N PRO A 44 36.54 -4.56 17.06
CA PRO A 44 35.58 -4.26 18.11
C PRO A 44 36.08 -4.64 19.51
N LYS A 45 35.88 -3.75 20.49
CA LYS A 45 36.07 -4.00 21.92
C LYS A 45 34.75 -4.44 22.55
N LYS A 46 34.77 -5.57 23.26
CA LYS A 46 33.64 -6.15 24.03
C LYS A 46 33.35 -5.27 25.26
N ILE A 47 32.07 -4.95 25.49
CA ILE A 47 31.58 -4.35 26.74
C ILE A 47 30.47 -5.24 27.31
N THR A 48 30.71 -5.71 28.53
CA THR A 48 29.85 -6.58 29.34
C THR A 48 28.74 -5.76 30.03
N ARG A 49 27.51 -6.27 30.02
CA ARG A 49 26.34 -5.71 30.71
C ARG A 49 26.23 -6.29 32.13
N ASN A 50 26.00 -5.43 33.12
CA ASN A 50 25.49 -5.81 34.44
C ASN A 50 24.09 -5.21 34.62
N VAL A 51 23.12 -6.05 34.98
CA VAL A 51 21.74 -5.69 35.34
C VAL A 51 21.50 -6.17 36.77
N PRO A 52 20.86 -5.37 37.64
CA PRO A 52 20.21 -5.90 38.83
C PRO A 52 18.68 -5.86 38.70
N THR A 53 18.09 -7.03 38.90
CA THR A 53 16.67 -7.33 39.05
C THR A 53 16.13 -6.79 40.38
N LEU A 54 14.95 -6.16 40.37
CA LEU A 54 14.16 -5.95 41.59
C LEU A 54 12.71 -6.39 41.36
N ILE A 55 12.32 -7.43 42.09
CA ILE A 55 10.95 -7.94 42.27
C ILE A 55 10.39 -7.27 43.52
N ILE A 56 9.07 -7.02 43.58
CA ILE A 56 8.15 -6.87 44.75
C ILE A 56 7.00 -5.93 44.32
N PHE A 57 5.73 -6.05 44.71
CA PHE A 57 4.78 -7.08 45.18
C PHE A 57 3.45 -6.29 45.29
N CYS A 58 2.31 -6.94 45.12
CA CYS A 58 0.97 -6.35 45.08
C CYS A 58 0.53 -5.63 46.39
N CYS A 59 -0.41 -4.68 46.29
CA CYS A 59 -1.62 -4.60 47.14
C CYS A 59 -2.64 -3.55 46.63
N SER A 60 -3.91 -3.85 46.88
CA SER A 60 -5.15 -3.20 46.42
C SER A 60 -5.68 -2.12 47.39
N ASP A 61 -6.80 -1.51 46.95
CA ASP A 61 -7.86 -0.81 47.70
C ASP A 61 -7.63 0.67 48.06
N SER A 62 -8.62 1.55 48.13
CA SER A 62 -10.00 1.66 47.64
C SER A 62 -10.49 3.09 47.98
N ASP A 63 -11.37 3.63 47.14
CA ASP A 63 -12.47 4.59 47.38
C ASP A 63 -12.40 5.91 48.21
N SER A 64 -13.22 6.82 47.69
CA SER A 64 -14.00 7.92 48.32
C SER A 64 -13.47 9.36 48.25
N THR A 65 -14.03 10.24 47.40
CA THR A 65 -15.23 11.13 47.49
C THR A 65 -15.10 12.36 48.40
N THR A 66 -15.22 13.55 47.76
CA THR A 66 -15.81 14.84 48.24
C THR A 66 -15.31 15.44 49.56
N THR A 67 -15.00 16.73 49.67
CA THR A 67 -16.02 17.82 49.72
C THR A 67 -15.34 19.20 49.69
N THR A 68 -16.00 20.13 49.00
CA THR A 68 -15.77 21.57 48.93
C THR A 68 -16.03 22.26 50.27
N THR A 69 -15.19 23.21 50.72
CA THR A 69 -15.65 24.25 51.66
C THR A 69 -14.94 25.57 51.42
N THR A 70 -15.76 26.57 51.15
CA THR A 70 -15.52 28.01 51.05
C THR A 70 -15.35 28.61 52.44
N THR A 71 -14.38 29.49 52.69
CA THR A 71 -14.57 30.57 53.68
C THR A 71 -13.67 31.79 53.42
N THR A 72 -14.28 32.93 53.68
CA THR A 72 -13.96 34.34 53.49
C THR A 72 -12.94 34.95 54.46
N THR A 73 -12.31 36.02 53.95
CA THR A 73 -11.61 37.16 54.58
C THR A 73 -11.82 37.48 56.07
N THR A 74 -10.73 37.82 56.77
CA THR A 74 -10.68 38.95 57.74
C THR A 74 -9.26 39.49 57.95
N THR A 75 -9.21 40.80 58.20
CA THR A 75 -8.12 41.79 58.28
C THR A 75 -7.25 41.72 59.55
N SER A 76 -5.93 41.99 59.46
CA SER A 76 -5.22 43.05 60.25
C SER A 76 -3.67 42.96 60.25
N SER A 77 -3.04 44.11 59.94
CA SER A 77 -1.82 44.74 60.53
C SER A 77 -0.45 44.03 60.57
N SER A 78 0.45 44.54 59.70
CA SER A 78 1.84 45.02 59.93
C SER A 78 2.75 44.37 60.99
N THR A 79 3.86 43.77 60.53
CA THR A 79 5.22 44.01 61.07
C THR A 79 6.29 43.47 60.12
N GLU A 80 7.43 44.16 60.11
CA GLU A 80 8.60 43.95 59.23
C GLU A 80 9.49 42.77 59.66
N SER A 81 10.34 42.37 58.71
CA SER A 81 11.66 41.73 58.84
C SER A 81 11.80 40.20 58.69
N SER A 82 12.48 39.87 57.58
CA SER A 82 13.61 38.92 57.49
C SER A 82 13.32 37.41 57.41
N GLU A 83 13.23 36.96 56.16
CA GLU A 83 13.92 35.79 55.60
C GLU A 83 13.93 34.48 56.40
N SER A 84 12.90 33.66 56.17
CA SER A 84 13.12 32.21 56.00
C SER A 84 12.28 31.72 54.81
N ALA A 85 12.92 31.62 53.65
CA ALA A 85 12.28 31.07 52.46
C ALA A 85 12.05 29.57 52.67
N ALA A 86 10.85 29.22 53.11
CA ALA A 86 10.34 27.86 53.11
C ALA A 86 10.43 27.30 51.68
N VAL A 87 11.22 26.24 51.51
CA VAL A 87 11.37 25.54 50.23
C VAL A 87 10.03 24.91 49.88
N ALA A 88 9.34 25.50 48.89
CA ALA A 88 8.13 24.92 48.33
C ALA A 88 8.43 23.53 47.75
N PRO A 89 7.55 22.53 47.92
CA PRO A 89 7.76 21.19 47.38
C PRO A 89 7.88 21.27 45.85
N PRO A 90 8.79 20.47 45.25
CA PRO A 90 9.06 20.56 43.81
C PRO A 90 7.80 20.22 43.02
N VAL A 91 7.37 21.14 42.16
CA VAL A 91 6.31 20.90 41.18
C VAL A 91 6.78 19.78 40.25
N ILE A 92 6.26 18.56 40.46
CA ILE A 92 6.50 17.43 39.56
C ILE A 92 5.80 17.76 38.24
N ARG A 93 6.56 18.33 37.30
CA ARG A 93 6.12 18.49 35.92
C ARG A 93 5.94 17.09 35.32
N LYS A 94 4.70 16.61 35.21
CA LYS A 94 4.38 15.44 34.40
C LYS A 94 4.91 15.72 32.99
N ARG A 95 6.01 15.07 32.61
CA ARG A 95 6.54 15.14 31.26
C ARG A 95 5.46 14.61 30.32
N THR A 96 4.85 15.51 29.54
CA THR A 96 3.97 15.14 28.43
C THR A 96 4.82 14.38 27.42
N ARG A 97 4.75 13.05 27.44
CA ARG A 97 5.35 12.23 26.39
C ARG A 97 4.48 12.36 25.15
N TYR A 98 4.95 13.13 24.17
CA TYR A 98 4.35 13.15 22.84
C TYR A 98 4.41 11.73 22.26
N ARG A 99 3.32 11.30 21.62
CA ARG A 99 3.28 10.00 20.94
C ARG A 99 4.32 9.99 19.81
N LYS A 100 5.10 8.91 19.68
CA LYS A 100 5.90 8.66 18.47
C LYS A 100 4.94 8.61 17.27
N GLN A 101 5.22 9.39 16.23
CA GLN A 101 4.42 9.36 15.01
C GLN A 101 4.65 8.03 14.27
N TYR A 102 3.62 7.53 13.61
CA TYR A 102 3.76 6.36 12.74
C TYR A 102 4.56 6.74 11.47
N PRO A 103 5.29 5.78 10.87
CA PRO A 103 5.87 5.97 9.54
C PRO A 103 4.83 6.44 8.53
N GLY A 104 5.11 7.50 7.78
CA GLY A 104 4.19 8.09 6.79
C GLY A 104 3.11 9.01 7.36
N GLU A 105 2.95 9.11 8.69
CA GLU A 105 1.85 9.89 9.31
C GLU A 105 1.89 11.38 8.97
N LYS A 106 3.08 11.94 8.68
CA LYS A 106 3.23 13.34 8.26
C LYS A 106 2.79 13.60 6.82
N GLU A 107 2.81 12.58 5.98
CA GLU A 107 2.51 12.70 4.54
C GLU A 107 1.03 12.43 4.27
N GLY A 108 0.46 11.42 4.93
CA GLY A 108 -0.96 11.11 4.80
C GLY A 108 -1.26 9.63 5.03
N ILE A 109 -2.56 9.31 5.10
CA ILE A 109 -3.01 7.94 5.36
C ILE A 109 -2.56 6.97 4.27
N THR A 110 -2.40 7.43 3.03
CA THR A 110 -1.92 6.56 1.94
C THR A 110 -0.47 6.17 2.08
N GLU A 111 0.37 7.07 2.62
CA GLU A 111 1.76 6.72 2.88
C GLU A 111 1.87 5.79 4.10
N GLU A 112 1.07 6.01 5.15
CA GLU A 112 0.95 5.05 6.24
C GLU A 112 0.52 3.65 5.72
N MET A 113 -0.48 3.58 4.83
CA MET A 113 -0.89 2.33 4.18
C MET A 113 0.22 1.73 3.33
N ARG A 114 0.97 2.55 2.57
CA ARG A 114 2.11 2.10 1.75
C ARG A 114 3.21 1.51 2.61
N PHE A 115 3.55 2.12 3.75
CA PHE A 115 4.52 1.56 4.69
C PHE A 115 4.08 0.19 5.21
N VAL A 116 2.81 0.03 5.59
CA VAL A 116 2.28 -1.26 6.03
C VAL A 116 2.33 -2.29 4.90
N ALA A 117 1.92 -1.92 3.69
CA ALA A 117 1.93 -2.77 2.51
C ALA A 117 3.35 -3.24 2.14
N MET A 118 4.31 -2.31 2.08
CA MET A 118 5.71 -2.60 1.77
C MET A 118 6.35 -3.48 2.85
N ARG A 119 6.03 -3.24 4.12
CA ARG A 119 6.46 -4.11 5.21
C ARG A 119 5.97 -5.55 4.97
N LEU A 120 4.68 -5.75 4.71
CA LEU A 120 4.11 -7.08 4.48
C LEU A 120 4.73 -7.80 3.28
N ARG A 121 5.03 -7.09 2.20
CA ARG A 121 5.74 -7.65 1.04
C ARG A 121 7.15 -8.16 1.41
N ASN A 122 7.88 -7.39 2.19
CA ASN A 122 9.24 -7.73 2.61
C ASN A 122 9.27 -8.90 3.61
N PHE A 123 8.30 -8.95 4.52
CA PHE A 123 8.15 -10.06 5.48
C PHE A 123 7.76 -11.37 4.80
N ASN A 124 6.96 -11.36 3.73
CA ASN A 124 6.60 -12.61 3.05
C ASN A 124 7.77 -13.22 2.24
N GLY A 125 8.84 -12.47 1.98
CA GLY A 125 10.09 -12.97 1.38
C GLY A 125 11.09 -13.55 2.40
N LYS A 126 10.99 -13.15 3.68
CA LYS A 126 11.79 -13.70 4.79
C LYS A 126 10.87 -14.53 5.68
N LYS A 127 10.98 -15.85 5.59
CA LYS A 127 10.28 -16.83 6.45
C LYS A 127 10.17 -16.32 7.90
N LEU A 128 8.94 -16.32 8.44
CA LEU A 128 8.59 -15.81 9.77
C LEU A 128 9.36 -16.55 10.87
N ASP A 129 10.34 -15.89 11.47
CA ASP A 129 10.70 -16.10 12.88
C ASP A 129 10.16 -14.89 13.65
N ILE A 130 8.96 -15.05 14.21
CA ILE A 130 8.42 -14.10 15.18
C ILE A 130 9.11 -14.42 16.51
N ASP A 131 10.12 -13.64 16.85
CA ASP A 131 10.39 -13.31 18.25
C ASP A 131 10.49 -11.80 18.41
N ALA A 132 9.72 -11.30 19.35
CA ALA A 132 9.54 -9.89 19.60
C ALA A 132 10.80 -9.30 20.26
N SER A 133 11.65 -8.65 19.46
CA SER A 133 12.53 -7.62 19.97
C SER A 133 12.63 -6.48 18.98
N THR A 134 12.01 -5.36 19.34
CA THR A 134 12.20 -4.06 18.70
C THR A 134 13.65 -3.62 18.91
N SER A 135 14.40 -3.50 17.82
CA SER A 135 15.56 -2.61 17.74
C SER A 135 15.44 -1.83 16.42
N ASP A 136 15.31 -0.51 16.58
CA ASP A 136 15.50 0.48 15.53
C ASP A 136 16.97 0.42 15.03
N ASP A 137 17.18 0.94 13.82
CA ASP A 137 18.43 1.13 13.06
C ASP A 137 18.93 -0.08 12.26
N ASP A 138 18.70 -0.03 10.93
CA ASP A 138 19.77 -0.13 9.92
C ASP A 138 19.21 0.18 8.52
N ASP A 139 19.83 1.18 7.87
CA ASP A 139 19.92 1.34 6.43
C ASP A 139 20.59 0.08 5.86
N ASP A 140 19.87 -0.77 5.12
CA ASP A 140 20.53 -1.61 4.12
C ASP A 140 19.58 -2.14 3.02
N GLN A 141 19.92 -1.70 1.80
CA GLN A 141 19.86 -2.36 0.51
C GLN A 141 18.56 -3.00 -0.02
N ASN A 142 17.99 -2.25 -0.97
CA ASN A 142 17.83 -2.65 -2.36
C ASN A 142 18.41 -4.04 -2.72
N ASN A 143 17.55 -5.06 -2.73
CA ASN A 143 17.80 -6.33 -3.42
C ASN A 143 16.53 -6.73 -4.17
N LEU A 144 16.32 -6.05 -5.30
CA LEU A 144 15.56 -6.58 -6.41
C LEU A 144 16.57 -6.99 -7.49
N SER A 145 17.23 -8.13 -7.30
CA SER A 145 18.01 -8.77 -8.35
C SER A 145 18.02 -10.27 -8.13
N ASP A 146 17.52 -10.96 -9.15
CA ASP A 146 17.80 -12.34 -9.54
C ASP A 146 18.01 -13.37 -8.43
N ASN A 147 16.95 -14.14 -8.19
CA ASN A 147 17.18 -15.56 -7.94
C ASN A 147 17.20 -16.25 -9.31
N GLU A 148 18.36 -16.20 -9.96
CA GLU A 148 18.80 -17.34 -10.76
C GLU A 148 18.99 -18.55 -9.83
N ASP A 149 18.67 -19.69 -10.40
CA ASP A 149 18.72 -21.05 -9.88
C ASP A 149 19.78 -21.33 -8.79
N GLY A 150 19.34 -21.89 -7.66
CA GLY A 150 20.26 -22.36 -6.62
C GLY A 150 19.66 -22.52 -5.22
N GLY A 151 18.76 -23.50 -5.04
CA GLY A 151 18.57 -24.13 -3.72
C GLY A 151 17.15 -24.18 -3.15
N GLY A 152 16.43 -25.26 -3.45
CA GLY A 152 15.47 -25.87 -2.52
C GLY A 152 14.10 -25.21 -2.34
N GLY A 153 13.62 -24.43 -3.30
CA GLY A 153 12.22 -24.03 -3.39
C GLY A 153 11.52 -24.83 -4.48
N GLU A 154 10.36 -25.42 -4.20
CA GLU A 154 9.49 -26.01 -5.22
C GLU A 154 9.41 -25.07 -6.43
N HIS A 155 9.72 -25.58 -7.61
CA HIS A 155 9.73 -24.82 -8.85
C HIS A 155 8.38 -24.11 -9.00
N TRP A 156 8.35 -22.78 -8.94
CA TRP A 156 7.10 -22.04 -9.16
C TRP A 156 6.65 -22.27 -10.62
N GLN A 157 5.64 -23.13 -10.78
CA GLN A 157 5.09 -23.57 -12.07
C GLN A 157 3.64 -23.12 -12.18
N PRO A 158 3.34 -22.07 -12.96
CA PRO A 158 1.97 -21.68 -13.21
C PRO A 158 1.29 -22.71 -14.15
N SER A 159 -0.01 -22.91 -14.00
CA SER A 159 -0.83 -23.70 -14.91
C SER A 159 -1.88 -22.83 -15.59
N VAL A 160 -2.36 -23.22 -16.78
CA VAL A 160 -3.42 -22.48 -17.49
C VAL A 160 -4.71 -22.50 -16.67
N GLU A 161 -5.07 -23.65 -16.08
CA GLU A 161 -6.24 -23.80 -15.22
C GLU A 161 -6.14 -22.91 -13.97
N GLY A 162 -4.99 -22.92 -13.30
CA GLY A 162 -4.74 -22.11 -12.10
C GLY A 162 -4.76 -20.62 -12.41
N PHE A 163 -4.17 -20.22 -13.54
CA PHE A 163 -4.23 -18.85 -14.01
C PHE A 163 -5.65 -18.39 -14.36
N LEU A 164 -6.47 -19.25 -14.97
CA LEU A 164 -7.89 -18.96 -15.20
C LEU A 164 -8.67 -18.75 -13.90
N LYS A 165 -8.47 -19.61 -12.90
CA LYS A 165 -9.06 -19.41 -11.56
C LYS A 165 -8.64 -18.08 -10.96
N TYR A 166 -7.36 -17.72 -11.08
CA TYR A 166 -6.84 -16.42 -10.65
C TYR A 166 -7.53 -15.25 -11.36
N LEU A 167 -7.69 -15.30 -12.68
CA LEU A 167 -8.36 -14.24 -13.45
C LEU A 167 -9.84 -14.12 -13.10
N VAL A 168 -10.55 -15.24 -12.96
CA VAL A 168 -11.98 -15.26 -12.57
C VAL A 168 -12.18 -14.68 -11.18
N ASP A 169 -11.40 -15.12 -10.18
CA ASP A 169 -11.50 -14.61 -8.81
C ASP A 169 -11.08 -13.13 -8.73
N SER A 170 -10.04 -12.73 -9.47
CA SER A 170 -9.63 -11.33 -9.57
C SER A 170 -10.75 -10.48 -10.18
N LYS A 171 -11.38 -10.96 -11.25
CA LYS A 171 -12.51 -10.25 -11.89
C LYS A 171 -13.66 -10.07 -10.92
N LEU A 172 -14.02 -11.10 -10.18
CA LEU A 172 -15.09 -11.00 -9.19
C LEU A 172 -14.79 -9.93 -8.13
N VAL A 173 -13.53 -9.83 -7.68
CA VAL A 173 -13.09 -8.81 -6.73
C VAL A 173 -13.17 -7.40 -7.35
N PHE A 174 -12.65 -7.20 -8.57
CA PHE A 174 -12.71 -5.90 -9.23
C PHE A 174 -14.16 -5.49 -9.56
N ASP A 175 -14.98 -6.39 -10.09
CA ASP A 175 -16.41 -6.17 -10.34
C ASP A 175 -17.10 -5.67 -9.07
N THR A 176 -16.80 -6.30 -7.93
CA THR A 176 -17.39 -5.95 -6.63
C THR A 176 -16.93 -4.59 -6.13
N VAL A 177 -15.62 -4.33 -6.18
CA VAL A 177 -15.07 -3.04 -5.71
C VAL A 177 -15.61 -1.90 -6.55
N GLU A 178 -15.66 -2.07 -7.87
CA GLU A 178 -16.19 -1.09 -8.81
C GLU A 178 -17.68 -0.85 -8.58
N ARG A 179 -18.47 -1.92 -8.45
CA ARG A 179 -19.91 -1.83 -8.15
C ARG A 179 -20.19 -1.12 -6.83
N ILE A 180 -19.49 -1.47 -5.74
CA ILE A 180 -19.67 -0.82 -4.43
C ILE A 180 -19.44 0.69 -4.54
N VAL A 181 -18.39 1.10 -5.25
CA VAL A 181 -18.05 2.51 -5.40
C VAL A 181 -19.04 3.25 -6.31
N ASP A 182 -19.50 2.62 -7.38
CA ASP A 182 -20.46 3.22 -8.32
C ASP A 182 -21.86 3.36 -7.69
N GLU A 183 -22.37 2.31 -7.05
CA GLU A 183 -23.75 2.26 -6.54
C GLU A 183 -23.95 2.91 -5.16
N SER A 184 -22.88 3.10 -4.39
CA SER A 184 -23.01 3.62 -3.02
C SER A 184 -23.52 5.05 -2.96
N LYS A 185 -24.31 5.35 -1.93
CA LYS A 185 -24.77 6.71 -1.61
C LYS A 185 -23.84 7.44 -0.64
N ASP A 186 -22.83 6.75 -0.10
CA ASP A 186 -21.83 7.36 0.77
C ASP A 186 -20.97 8.33 -0.04
N VAL A 187 -20.96 9.60 0.37
CA VAL A 187 -20.18 10.67 -0.27
C VAL A 187 -18.67 10.37 -0.31
N SER A 188 -18.19 9.56 0.64
CA SER A 188 -16.79 9.12 0.69
C SER A 188 -16.39 8.33 -0.55
N TYR A 189 -17.32 7.61 -1.19
CA TYR A 189 -17.01 6.76 -2.35
C TYR A 189 -17.11 7.51 -3.68
N ALA A 190 -17.83 8.63 -3.73
CA ALA A 190 -18.06 9.38 -4.96
C ALA A 190 -16.75 9.81 -5.66
N TYR A 191 -15.69 10.10 -4.88
CA TYR A 191 -14.37 10.49 -5.41
C TYR A 191 -13.64 9.37 -6.18
N PHE A 192 -14.03 8.12 -5.96
CA PHE A 192 -13.37 6.93 -6.49
C PHE A 192 -14.12 6.28 -7.66
N ARG A 193 -15.17 6.92 -8.17
CA ARG A 193 -15.81 6.48 -9.41
C ARG A 193 -14.98 6.89 -10.61
N LYS A 194 -14.86 6.01 -11.60
CA LYS A 194 -14.24 6.28 -12.90
C LYS A 194 -12.84 6.85 -12.75
N THR A 195 -12.04 6.18 -11.94
CA THR A 195 -10.65 6.55 -11.65
C THR A 195 -9.72 6.26 -12.82
N GLY A 196 -10.16 5.45 -13.79
CA GLY A 196 -9.32 4.89 -14.85
C GLY A 196 -8.57 3.63 -14.39
N LEU A 197 -8.66 3.26 -13.11
CA LEU A 197 -8.02 2.07 -12.56
C LEU A 197 -8.86 0.81 -12.73
N GLU A 198 -10.15 0.93 -13.03
CA GLU A 198 -11.12 -0.18 -13.15
C GLU A 198 -10.60 -1.29 -14.07
N ARG A 199 -10.69 -2.56 -13.64
CA ARG A 199 -10.10 -3.74 -14.30
C ARG A 199 -11.13 -4.77 -14.77
N SER A 200 -12.40 -4.66 -14.38
CA SER A 200 -13.46 -5.61 -14.73
C SER A 200 -13.57 -5.85 -16.24
N GLU A 201 -13.54 -4.77 -17.03
CA GLU A 201 -13.65 -4.85 -18.50
C GLU A 201 -12.42 -5.51 -19.12
N SER A 202 -11.21 -5.15 -18.68
CA SER A 202 -9.99 -5.72 -19.22
C SER A 202 -9.83 -7.20 -18.88
N LEU A 203 -10.25 -7.62 -17.68
CA LEU A 203 -10.35 -9.04 -17.31
C LEU A 203 -11.39 -9.79 -18.14
N SER A 204 -12.52 -9.15 -18.48
CA SER A 204 -13.52 -9.76 -19.38
C SER A 204 -12.93 -10.08 -20.74
N LYS A 205 -12.15 -9.15 -21.32
CA LYS A 205 -11.45 -9.34 -22.61
C LYS A 205 -10.43 -10.48 -22.55
N ASP A 206 -9.70 -10.61 -21.45
CA ASP A 206 -8.76 -11.71 -21.27
C ASP A 206 -9.47 -13.07 -21.13
N LEU A 207 -10.57 -13.15 -20.38
CA LEU A 207 -11.36 -14.38 -20.25
C LEU A 207 -12.08 -14.76 -21.56
N GLU A 208 -12.57 -13.78 -22.31
CA GLU A 208 -13.15 -14.01 -23.64
C GLU A 208 -12.11 -14.60 -24.60
N TRP A 209 -10.87 -14.10 -24.56
CA TRP A 209 -9.79 -14.67 -25.36
C TRP A 209 -9.53 -16.14 -25.04
N PHE A 210 -9.54 -16.56 -23.78
CA PHE A 210 -9.44 -17.99 -23.42
C PHE A 210 -10.64 -18.80 -23.94
N SER A 211 -11.84 -18.23 -23.86
CA SER A 211 -13.06 -18.87 -24.38
C SER A 211 -12.99 -19.10 -25.89
N GLN A 212 -12.39 -18.17 -26.65
CA GLN A 212 -12.16 -18.29 -28.10
C GLN A 212 -11.14 -19.39 -28.46
N GLN A 213 -10.34 -19.86 -27.51
CA GLN A 213 -9.43 -20.99 -27.67
C GLN A 213 -10.06 -22.32 -27.22
N ASP A 214 -11.40 -22.37 -27.11
CA ASP A 214 -12.16 -23.51 -26.62
C ASP A 214 -11.80 -23.95 -25.18
N ILE A 215 -11.23 -23.05 -24.38
CA ILE A 215 -10.92 -23.30 -22.97
C ILE A 215 -12.10 -22.88 -22.10
N ALA A 216 -12.65 -23.82 -21.34
CA ALA A 216 -13.77 -23.58 -20.45
C ALA A 216 -13.37 -22.65 -19.28
N ILE A 217 -14.14 -21.57 -19.09
CA ILE A 217 -13.93 -20.64 -17.98
C ILE A 217 -14.52 -21.23 -16.70
N PRO A 218 -13.72 -21.40 -15.62
CA PRO A 218 -14.22 -21.96 -14.38
C PRO A 218 -15.17 -20.99 -13.65
N LEU A 219 -15.97 -21.53 -12.74
CA LEU A 219 -16.72 -20.71 -11.80
C LEU A 219 -15.77 -20.07 -10.77
N PRO A 220 -16.17 -18.95 -10.13
CA PRO A 220 -15.39 -18.36 -9.05
C PRO A 220 -15.11 -19.34 -7.92
N SER A 221 -13.87 -19.32 -7.45
CA SER A 221 -13.37 -20.18 -6.39
C SER A 221 -13.66 -19.58 -5.00
N ASN A 222 -13.47 -20.41 -3.96
CA ASN A 222 -13.71 -19.99 -2.58
C ASN A 222 -12.89 -18.75 -2.16
N PRO A 223 -11.60 -18.58 -2.53
CA PRO A 223 -10.84 -17.38 -2.18
C PRO A 223 -11.50 -16.08 -2.64
N GLY A 224 -11.92 -16.00 -3.91
CA GLY A 224 -12.63 -14.85 -4.48
C GLY A 224 -13.98 -14.62 -3.81
N ILE A 225 -14.80 -15.67 -3.67
CA ILE A 225 -16.13 -15.56 -3.04
C ILE A 225 -16.02 -15.07 -1.60
N THR A 226 -15.10 -15.63 -0.82
CA THR A 226 -14.89 -15.24 0.58
C THR A 226 -14.41 -13.80 0.67
N TYR A 227 -13.53 -13.37 -0.24
CA TYR A 227 -13.03 -12.00 -0.20
C TYR A 227 -14.11 -10.97 -0.55
N VAL A 228 -14.91 -11.24 -1.57
CA VAL A 228 -15.99 -10.35 -2.02
C VAL A 228 -17.05 -10.15 -0.93
N LYS A 229 -17.47 -11.23 -0.26
CA LYS A 229 -18.37 -11.12 0.91
C LYS A 229 -17.79 -10.22 2.00
N TYR A 230 -16.49 -10.37 2.28
CA TYR A 230 -15.81 -9.54 3.26
C TYR A 230 -15.77 -8.06 2.85
N LEU A 231 -15.55 -7.76 1.56
CA LEU A 231 -15.57 -6.40 1.03
C LEU A 231 -16.95 -5.75 1.14
N GLU A 232 -18.01 -6.50 0.83
CA GLU A 232 -19.40 -6.05 0.97
C GLU A 232 -19.73 -5.72 2.44
N GLU A 233 -19.38 -6.62 3.38
CA GLU A 233 -19.56 -6.38 4.82
C GLU A 233 -18.80 -5.12 5.30
N LEU A 234 -17.58 -4.88 4.81
CA LEU A 234 -16.82 -3.69 5.17
C LEU A 234 -17.44 -2.41 4.62
N ALA A 235 -17.95 -2.45 3.39
CA ALA A 235 -18.58 -1.32 2.73
C ALA A 235 -19.85 -0.87 3.46
N GLU A 236 -20.66 -1.80 3.96
CA GLU A 236 -21.83 -1.50 4.79
C GLU A 236 -21.44 -0.96 6.17
N LYS A 237 -20.32 -1.44 6.72
CA LYS A 237 -19.91 -1.14 8.09
C LYS A 237 -19.28 0.25 8.22
N ARG A 238 -18.18 0.50 7.50
CA ARG A 238 -17.38 1.74 7.63
C ARG A 238 -16.50 1.99 6.40
N ALA A 239 -16.68 3.16 5.78
CA ALA A 239 -15.91 3.62 4.63
C ALA A 239 -14.38 3.50 4.77
N PRO A 240 -13.73 3.91 5.88
CA PRO A 240 -12.27 3.81 6.02
C PRO A 240 -11.73 2.37 5.91
N LEU A 241 -12.52 1.36 6.30
CA LEU A 241 -12.10 -0.04 6.25
C LEU A 241 -12.12 -0.55 4.82
N PHE A 242 -13.24 -0.34 4.11
CA PHE A 242 -13.37 -0.69 2.70
C PHE A 242 -12.34 0.05 1.85
N LEU A 243 -12.13 1.34 2.08
CA LEU A 243 -11.17 2.14 1.31
C LEU A 243 -9.71 1.69 1.51
N CYS A 244 -9.38 1.05 2.64
CA CYS A 244 -8.09 0.39 2.80
C CYS A 244 -7.91 -0.76 1.79
N HIS A 245 -8.95 -1.58 1.64
CA HIS A 245 -8.93 -2.69 0.68
C HIS A 245 -8.93 -2.18 -0.75
N PHE A 246 -9.80 -1.21 -1.09
CA PHE A 246 -9.81 -0.53 -2.39
C PHE A 246 -8.40 -0.10 -2.79
N TYR A 247 -7.71 0.66 -1.92
CA TYR A 247 -6.36 1.12 -2.20
C TYR A 247 -5.38 -0.05 -2.41
N ASN A 248 -5.37 -1.02 -1.50
CA ASN A 248 -4.41 -2.11 -1.54
C ASN A 248 -4.63 -3.07 -2.72
N ILE A 249 -5.86 -3.25 -3.19
CA ILE A 249 -6.17 -4.07 -4.37
C ILE A 249 -5.52 -3.43 -5.61
N TYR A 250 -5.77 -2.15 -5.88
CA TYR A 250 -5.16 -1.44 -7.01
C TYR A 250 -3.64 -1.28 -6.86
N PHE A 251 -3.16 -0.89 -5.68
CA PHE A 251 -1.73 -0.75 -5.41
C PHE A 251 -0.98 -2.06 -5.63
N SER A 252 -1.51 -3.19 -5.13
CA SER A 252 -0.86 -4.50 -5.28
C SER A 252 -0.83 -4.95 -6.74
N HIS A 253 -1.90 -4.70 -7.50
CA HIS A 253 -1.94 -5.03 -8.92
C HIS A 253 -0.91 -4.24 -9.72
N ILE A 254 -0.86 -2.91 -9.52
CA ILE A 254 0.09 -2.01 -10.20
C ILE A 254 1.54 -2.35 -9.82
N ALA A 255 1.83 -2.56 -8.54
CA ALA A 255 3.20 -2.76 -8.08
C ALA A 255 3.75 -4.19 -8.33
N GLY A 256 2.89 -5.21 -8.26
CA GLY A 256 3.33 -6.62 -8.29
C GLY A 256 2.50 -7.53 -9.18
N GLY A 257 1.19 -7.28 -9.30
CA GLY A 257 0.29 -8.09 -10.14
C GLY A 257 0.68 -8.10 -11.62
N GLN A 258 1.15 -6.96 -12.14
CA GLN A 258 1.70 -6.88 -13.50
C GLN A 258 2.89 -7.81 -13.72
N VAL A 259 3.82 -7.85 -12.76
CA VAL A 259 5.03 -8.70 -12.84
C VAL A 259 4.65 -10.17 -12.82
N ILE A 260 3.70 -10.56 -11.97
CA ILE A 260 3.19 -11.93 -11.89
C ILE A 260 2.54 -12.31 -13.23
N THR A 261 1.62 -11.48 -13.73
CA THR A 261 0.88 -11.73 -14.97
C THR A 261 1.83 -11.85 -16.17
N LYS A 262 2.84 -10.98 -16.26
CA LYS A 262 3.88 -11.05 -17.29
C LYS A 262 4.66 -12.37 -17.23
N LYS A 263 5.11 -12.77 -16.04
CA LYS A 263 5.83 -14.05 -15.85
C LYS A 263 4.98 -15.27 -16.17
N VAL A 264 3.69 -15.26 -15.83
CA VAL A 264 2.77 -16.33 -16.23
C VAL A 264 2.67 -16.36 -17.76
N SER A 265 2.45 -15.20 -18.38
CA SER A 265 2.31 -15.12 -19.82
C SER A 265 3.55 -15.63 -20.58
N GLU A 266 4.75 -15.24 -20.15
CA GLU A 266 6.01 -15.74 -20.73
C GLU A 266 6.14 -17.27 -20.62
N LYS A 267 5.64 -17.87 -19.54
CA LYS A 267 5.76 -19.32 -19.30
C LYS A 267 4.72 -20.16 -20.02
N ILE A 268 3.46 -19.71 -20.08
CA ILE A 268 2.34 -20.56 -20.52
C ILE A 268 1.44 -19.93 -21.59
N LEU A 269 1.65 -18.66 -21.98
CA LEU A 269 0.86 -17.94 -23.00
C LEU A 269 1.74 -17.31 -24.08
N GLU A 270 2.95 -17.84 -24.31
CA GLU A 270 3.88 -17.40 -25.37
C GLU A 270 4.20 -15.90 -25.33
N GLY A 271 4.18 -15.29 -24.13
CA GLY A 271 4.47 -13.87 -23.96
C GLY A 271 3.33 -12.93 -24.39
N ARG A 272 2.10 -13.43 -24.61
CA ARG A 272 0.91 -12.61 -24.89
C ARG A 272 0.73 -11.51 -23.84
N GLU A 273 0.56 -10.27 -24.28
CA GLU A 273 0.18 -9.20 -23.37
C GLU A 273 -1.27 -9.36 -22.89
N SER A 274 -1.45 -9.36 -21.56
CA SER A 274 -2.77 -9.41 -20.91
C SER A 274 -3.39 -8.02 -20.84
N GLN A 275 -4.66 -7.91 -21.23
CA GLN A 275 -5.42 -6.66 -21.12
C GLN A 275 -5.55 -6.20 -19.67
N PHE A 276 -5.60 -7.13 -18.71
CA PHE A 276 -5.62 -6.85 -17.28
C PHE A 276 -4.46 -5.94 -16.82
N CYS A 277 -3.32 -5.99 -17.53
CA CYS A 277 -2.12 -5.19 -17.27
C CYS A 277 -1.96 -3.97 -18.19
N ARG A 278 -3.00 -3.59 -18.95
CA ARG A 278 -2.99 -2.40 -19.81
C ARG A 278 -3.91 -1.32 -19.28
N TRP A 279 -3.44 -0.07 -19.23
CA TRP A 279 -4.23 1.09 -18.79
C TRP A 279 -4.31 2.14 -19.89
N GLU A 280 -5.40 2.90 -19.88
CA GLU A 280 -5.50 4.15 -20.63
C GLU A 280 -4.74 5.23 -19.85
N GLY A 281 -3.48 5.46 -20.23
CA GLY A 281 -2.59 6.40 -19.54
C GLY A 281 -1.63 5.74 -18.55
N ASN A 282 -0.99 6.57 -17.72
CA ASN A 282 0.02 6.12 -16.76
C ASN A 282 -0.65 5.65 -15.45
N ALA A 283 -0.56 4.35 -15.15
CA ALA A 283 -1.17 3.76 -13.96
C ALA A 283 -0.64 4.34 -12.63
N GLU A 284 0.62 4.79 -12.57
CA GLU A 284 1.18 5.41 -11.38
C GLU A 284 0.60 6.80 -11.13
N GLU A 285 0.33 7.56 -12.19
CA GLU A 285 -0.35 8.85 -12.12
C GLU A 285 -1.81 8.68 -11.69
N LEU A 286 -2.53 7.73 -12.29
CA LEU A 286 -3.91 7.41 -11.88
C LEU A 286 -3.98 6.99 -10.40
N LEU A 287 -3.02 6.19 -9.94
CA LEU A 287 -2.94 5.80 -8.53
C LEU A 287 -2.55 6.97 -7.62
N LYS A 288 -1.73 7.90 -8.09
CA LYS A 288 -1.38 9.13 -7.36
C LYS A 288 -2.65 9.96 -7.09
N ASP A 289 -3.51 10.14 -8.09
CA ASP A 289 -4.78 10.87 -7.92
C ASP A 289 -5.69 10.20 -6.88
N VAL A 290 -5.75 8.86 -6.88
CA VAL A 290 -6.46 8.10 -5.84
C VAL A 290 -5.85 8.34 -4.46
N ARG A 291 -4.52 8.40 -4.34
CA ARG A 291 -3.86 8.71 -3.05
C ARG A 291 -4.20 10.10 -2.56
N GLU A 292 -4.16 11.11 -3.42
CA GLU A 292 -4.52 12.48 -3.06
C GLU A 292 -5.96 12.57 -2.53
N LYS A 293 -6.91 11.92 -3.23
CA LYS A 293 -8.32 11.82 -2.77
C LYS A 293 -8.48 11.11 -1.44
N LEU A 294 -7.78 9.99 -1.24
CA LEU A 294 -7.78 9.27 0.04
C LEU A 294 -7.18 10.10 1.18
N ASN A 295 -6.13 10.87 0.91
CA ASN A 295 -5.52 11.73 1.92
C ASN A 295 -6.48 12.85 2.35
N MET A 296 -7.17 13.49 1.40
CA MET A 296 -8.20 14.49 1.72
C MET A 296 -9.30 13.91 2.61
N LEU A 297 -9.82 12.71 2.30
CA LEU A 297 -10.80 12.04 3.18
C LEU A 297 -10.19 11.68 4.54
N GLY A 298 -8.94 11.22 4.55
CA GLY A 298 -8.20 10.83 5.73
C GLY A 298 -7.92 11.97 6.70
N GLU A 299 -7.92 13.23 6.26
CA GLU A 299 -7.79 14.40 7.15
C GLU A 299 -8.94 14.47 8.17
N HIS A 300 -10.12 14.00 7.80
CA HIS A 300 -11.31 14.02 8.65
C HIS A 300 -11.47 12.75 9.50
N TRP A 301 -10.59 11.75 9.33
CA TRP A 301 -10.63 10.54 10.14
C TRP A 301 -9.92 10.75 11.47
N SER A 302 -10.56 10.28 12.55
CA SER A 302 -9.90 10.18 13.84
C SER A 302 -8.68 9.24 13.77
N ARG A 303 -7.74 9.40 14.69
CA ARG A 303 -6.56 8.53 14.74
C ARG A 303 -6.91 7.06 14.95
N ASP A 304 -8.00 6.78 15.66
CA ASP A 304 -8.50 5.40 15.83
C ASP A 304 -9.06 4.83 14.52
N GLU A 305 -9.77 5.63 13.73
CA GLU A 305 -10.24 5.21 12.40
C GLU A 305 -9.08 4.95 11.44
N LYS A 306 -8.07 5.82 11.41
CA LYS A 306 -6.82 5.58 10.67
C LYS A 306 -6.16 4.27 11.10
N ASN A 307 -6.04 4.04 12.41
CA ASN A 307 -5.46 2.79 12.92
C ASN A 307 -6.29 1.55 12.54
N LYS A 308 -7.63 1.65 12.55
CA LYS A 308 -8.51 0.58 12.09
C LYS A 308 -8.34 0.30 10.61
N CYS A 309 -8.31 1.34 9.78
CA CYS A 309 -7.99 1.28 8.36
C CYS A 309 -6.66 0.55 8.13
N LEU A 310 -5.57 0.98 8.78
CA LEU A 310 -4.24 0.36 8.61
C LEU A 310 -4.19 -1.12 9.00
N ARG A 311 -5.01 -1.58 9.96
CA ARG A 311 -5.11 -3.00 10.32
C ARG A 311 -5.77 -3.86 9.25
N GLU A 312 -6.59 -3.28 8.39
CA GLU A 312 -7.23 -3.99 7.28
C GLU A 312 -6.23 -4.32 6.16
N ALA A 313 -5.13 -3.58 6.02
CA ALA A 313 -4.10 -3.86 5.01
C ALA A 313 -3.57 -5.31 5.11
N THR A 314 -3.27 -5.80 6.32
CA THR A 314 -2.82 -7.20 6.52
C THR A 314 -3.86 -8.22 6.06
N LYS A 315 -5.16 -7.93 6.21
CA LYS A 315 -6.23 -8.80 5.72
C LYS A 315 -6.35 -8.74 4.20
N SER A 316 -6.23 -7.55 3.61
CA SER A 316 -6.19 -7.36 2.17
C SER A 316 -5.10 -8.22 1.52
N PHE A 317 -3.86 -8.14 2.01
CA PHE A 317 -2.75 -8.93 1.49
C PHE A 317 -2.94 -10.44 1.67
N ARG A 318 -3.62 -10.87 2.74
CA ARG A 318 -3.94 -12.28 2.96
C ARG A 318 -4.91 -12.81 1.90
N HIS A 319 -6.00 -12.09 1.64
CA HIS A 319 -6.97 -12.47 0.62
C HIS A 319 -6.37 -12.43 -0.78
N LEU A 320 -5.66 -11.36 -1.13
CA LEU A 320 -4.96 -11.25 -2.41
C LEU A 320 -3.93 -12.38 -2.58
N GLY A 321 -3.18 -12.71 -1.53
CA GLY A 321 -2.24 -13.82 -1.54
C GLY A 321 -2.90 -15.19 -1.75
N GLN A 322 -4.11 -15.41 -1.23
CA GLN A 322 -4.88 -16.63 -1.48
C GLN A 322 -5.32 -16.74 -2.94
N ILE A 323 -5.74 -15.62 -3.55
CA ILE A 323 -6.10 -15.58 -4.98
C ILE A 323 -4.86 -15.81 -5.87
N VAL A 324 -3.72 -15.16 -5.56
CA VAL A 324 -2.46 -15.36 -6.30
C VAL A 324 -1.98 -16.81 -6.25
N ARG A 325 -2.18 -17.52 -5.14
CA ARG A 325 -1.81 -18.94 -5.04
C ARG A 325 -2.57 -19.84 -6.00
N LEU A 326 -3.75 -19.44 -6.48
CA LEU A 326 -4.50 -20.21 -7.48
C LEU A 326 -3.69 -20.45 -8.76
N ILE A 327 -2.76 -19.55 -9.09
CA ILE A 327 -1.93 -19.63 -10.31
C ILE A 327 -1.14 -20.95 -10.38
N THR A 328 -0.71 -21.49 -9.23
CA THR A 328 0.12 -22.69 -9.14
C THR A 328 -0.63 -23.92 -8.63
N LEU A 329 -1.95 -23.80 -8.40
CA LEU A 329 -2.79 -24.87 -7.86
C LEU A 329 -3.58 -25.62 -8.94
#